data_AF-A0A9E3YDU3-F1
#
_entry.id   AF-A0A9E3YDU3-F1
#
_cell.length_a   1.000
_cell.length_b   1.000
_cell.length_c   1.000
_cell.angle_alpha   90.00
_cell.angle_beta   90.00
_cell.angle_gamma   90.00
#
_symmetry.space_group_name_H-M   'P 1'
#
loop_
_entity.id
_entity.type
_entity.pdbx_description
1 polymer ?
#
loop_
_entity_poly.entity_id
_entity_poly.type
_entity_poly.pdbx_seq_one_letter_code
_entity_poly.pdbx_strand_id
1 'polypeptide(L)'
;ETDLEADEDHIVQVLTHAWVEAAIPGQGWWALDPTNDQPVGERHVVVGHGRDYDDVAPVRGVYVGDASPEVEATVEMRRMEQVDRSLSERPRRRHQPIAVDLIATELAAQQQQQ
;
A
#
# COMPACT_ATOMS: atom_id res chain seq x y z
N GLU A 1 -27.27 14.23 21.74
CA GLU A 1 -27.66 14.03 20.33
C GLU A 1 -26.94 15.10 19.53
N THR A 2 -25.95 14.69 18.74
CA THR A 2 -25.24 15.58 17.84
C THR A 2 -25.16 14.79 16.56
N ASP A 3 -26.08 15.09 15.66
CA ASP A 3 -26.09 14.60 14.30
C ASP A 3 -24.79 15.09 13.65
N LEU A 4 -23.80 14.21 13.62
CA LEU A 4 -22.68 14.32 12.71
C LEU A 4 -23.25 13.96 11.34
N GLU A 5 -23.89 14.93 10.69
CA GLU A 5 -24.08 14.87 9.24
C GLU A 5 -22.67 14.76 8.66
N ALA A 6 -22.29 13.53 8.31
CA ALA A 6 -21.05 13.26 7.62
C ALA A 6 -21.11 14.07 6.33
N ASP A 7 -20.20 15.01 6.18
CA ASP A 7 -20.03 15.84 5.00
C ASP A 7 -19.80 14.92 3.78
N GLU A 8 -20.86 14.57 3.07
CA GLU A 8 -20.87 13.59 1.97
C GLU A 8 -20.04 14.07 0.76
N ASP A 9 -19.70 15.36 0.71
CA ASP A 9 -18.97 16.02 -0.38
C ASP A 9 -17.49 15.60 -0.50
N HIS A 10 -16.95 14.85 0.48
CA HIS A 10 -15.53 14.45 0.51
C HIS A 10 -15.30 12.93 0.41
N ILE A 11 -16.33 12.18 0.05
CA ILE A 11 -16.29 10.74 -0.09
C ILE A 11 -16.24 10.37 -1.57
N VAL A 12 -15.26 9.54 -1.97
CA VAL A 12 -15.14 9.02 -3.33
C VAL A 12 -15.18 7.49 -3.28
N GLN A 13 -16.06 6.90 -4.10
CA GLN A 13 -16.07 5.47 -4.35
C GLN A 13 -15.00 5.11 -5.38
N VAL A 14 -14.20 4.10 -5.09
CA VAL A 14 -13.12 3.61 -5.96
C VAL A 14 -13.17 2.09 -6.05
N LEU A 15 -12.58 1.57 -7.13
CA LEU A 15 -12.40 0.13 -7.32
C LEU A 15 -11.00 -0.27 -6.86
N THR A 16 -10.86 -1.53 -6.44
CA THR A 16 -9.55 -2.12 -6.17
C THR A 16 -8.74 -2.19 -7.46
N HIS A 17 -7.46 -1.85 -7.39
CA HIS A 17 -6.53 -1.91 -8.51
C HIS A 17 -5.20 -2.54 -8.09
N ALA A 18 -4.44 -3.04 -9.05
CA ALA A 18 -3.12 -3.62 -8.84
C ALA A 18 -2.11 -2.98 -9.78
N TRP A 19 -0.88 -2.78 -9.28
CA TRP A 19 0.24 -2.22 -10.02
C TRP A 19 1.51 -3.01 -9.72
N VAL A 20 2.62 -2.64 -10.35
CA VAL A 20 3.92 -3.28 -10.12
C VAL A 20 4.90 -2.30 -9.50
N GLU A 21 5.77 -2.81 -8.63
CA GLU A 21 6.90 -2.06 -8.08
C GLU A 21 8.21 -2.72 -8.49
N ALA A 22 9.19 -1.90 -8.88
CA ALA A 22 10.51 -2.38 -9.30
C ALA A 22 11.60 -1.70 -8.47
N ALA A 23 12.51 -2.51 -7.93
CA ALA A 23 13.72 -2.01 -7.30
C ALA A 23 14.76 -1.64 -8.36
N ILE A 24 15.05 -0.35 -8.49
CA ILE A 24 16.02 0.19 -9.43
C ILE A 24 17.32 0.50 -8.68
N PRO A 25 18.47 -0.07 -9.10
CA PRO A 25 19.76 0.21 -8.48
C PRO A 25 20.06 1.71 -8.43
N GLY A 26 20.35 2.22 -7.22
CA GLY A 26 20.65 3.63 -6.99
C GLY A 26 19.43 4.57 -6.94
N GLN A 27 18.21 4.08 -7.20
CA GLN A 27 16.98 4.90 -7.19
C GLN A 27 15.89 4.38 -6.26
N GLY A 28 16.04 3.16 -5.74
CA GLY A 28 15.09 2.55 -4.82
C GLY A 28 13.89 1.92 -5.53
N TRP A 29 12.78 1.76 -4.81
CA TRP A 29 11.55 1.19 -5.34
C TRP A 29 10.74 2.22 -6.15
N TRP A 30 10.30 1.80 -7.33
CA TRP A 30 9.50 2.59 -8.26
C TRP A 30 8.19 1.88 -8.53
N ALA A 31 7.07 2.57 -8.26
CA ALA A 31 5.73 2.05 -8.46
C ALA A 31 5.13 2.55 -9.78
N LEU A 32 4.71 1.62 -10.64
CA LEU A 32 4.26 1.87 -12.01
C LEU A 32 2.92 1.21 -12.26
N ASP A 33 1.98 1.98 -12.81
CA ASP A 33 0.68 1.48 -13.25
C ASP A 33 0.63 1.42 -14.79
N PRO A 34 0.92 0.25 -15.38
CA PRO A 34 0.91 0.08 -16.84
C PRO A 34 -0.49 0.13 -17.44
N THR A 35 -1.55 -0.06 -16.64
CA THR A 35 -2.93 -0.01 -17.12
C THR A 35 -3.33 1.42 -17.48
N ASN A 36 -2.81 2.38 -16.71
CA ASN A 36 -3.14 3.80 -16.84
C ASN A 36 -1.96 4.64 -17.37
N ASP A 37 -0.86 4.01 -17.80
CA ASP A 37 0.36 4.65 -18.33
C ASP A 37 0.88 5.79 -17.43
N GLN A 38 0.90 5.56 -16.11
CA GLN A 38 1.28 6.57 -15.14
C GLN A 38 2.02 5.97 -13.93
N PRO A 39 2.85 6.76 -13.24
CA PRO A 39 3.36 6.36 -11.93
C PRO A 39 2.24 6.30 -10.89
N VAL A 40 2.41 5.43 -9.90
CA VAL A 40 1.52 5.36 -8.74
C VAL A 40 1.79 6.56 -7.83
N GLY A 41 0.73 7.17 -7.29
CA GLY A 41 0.81 8.38 -6.48
C GLY A 41 -0.32 8.48 -5.46
N GLU A 42 -0.58 9.69 -4.98
CA GLU A 42 -1.47 10.00 -3.84
C GLU A 42 -2.92 9.50 -3.97
N ARG A 43 -3.34 9.08 -5.18
CA ARG A 43 -4.67 8.52 -5.45
C ARG A 43 -4.76 7.01 -5.20
N HIS A 44 -3.66 6.37 -4.83
CA HIS A 44 -3.60 4.94 -4.57
C HIS A 44 -3.31 4.70 -3.09
N VAL A 45 -3.99 3.71 -2.53
CA VAL A 45 -3.76 3.24 -1.17
C VAL A 45 -3.31 1.79 -1.27
N VAL A 46 -2.14 1.49 -0.71
CA VAL A 46 -1.63 0.12 -0.63
C VAL A 46 -2.48 -0.66 0.37
N VAL A 47 -3.17 -1.70 -0.10
CA VAL A 47 -3.92 -2.64 0.74
C VAL A 47 -3.22 -4.00 0.89
N GLY A 48 -2.29 -4.32 0.00
CA GLY A 48 -1.45 -5.52 0.04
C GLY A 48 -0.23 -5.36 -0.87
N HIS A 49 0.86 -6.05 -0.53
CA HIS A 49 2.09 -6.08 -1.33
C HIS A 49 2.68 -7.50 -1.27
N GLY A 50 3.06 -8.05 -2.42
CA GLY A 50 3.57 -9.41 -2.57
C GLY A 50 4.37 -9.55 -3.85
N ARG A 51 5.08 -10.68 -4.00
CA ARG A 51 5.94 -10.92 -5.17
C ARG A 51 5.13 -11.23 -6.42
N ASP A 52 3.99 -11.90 -6.21
CA ASP A 52 3.05 -12.28 -7.25
C ASP A 52 1.62 -12.22 -6.71
N TYR A 53 0.64 -12.48 -7.57
CA TYR A 53 -0.78 -12.35 -7.22
C TYR A 53 -1.20 -13.24 -6.04
N ASP A 54 -0.57 -14.41 -5.88
CA ASP A 54 -0.97 -15.39 -4.87
C ASP A 54 -0.73 -14.91 -3.43
N ASP A 55 0.23 -13.99 -3.25
CA ASP A 55 0.57 -13.37 -1.96
C ASP A 55 -0.46 -12.33 -1.51
N VAL A 56 -1.24 -11.77 -2.45
CA VAL A 56 -2.12 -10.61 -2.21
C VAL A 56 -3.55 -10.83 -2.73
N ALA A 57 -3.91 -12.07 -3.06
CA ALA A 57 -5.22 -12.41 -3.57
C ALA A 57 -6.30 -11.98 -2.55
N PRO A 58 -7.30 -11.16 -2.95
CA PRO A 58 -8.32 -10.65 -2.03
C PRO A 58 -9.22 -11.77 -1.47
N VAL A 59 -9.37 -12.87 -2.22
CA VAL A 59 -10.08 -14.08 -1.79
C VAL A 59 -9.22 -15.30 -2.14
N ARG A 60 -9.00 -16.18 -1.16
CA ARG A 60 -8.26 -17.44 -1.33
C ARG A 60 -8.93 -18.57 -0.53
N GLY A 61 -9.01 -19.77 -1.13
CA GLY A 61 -9.53 -20.96 -0.46
C GLY A 61 -10.54 -21.73 -1.31
N VAL A 62 -11.30 -22.61 -0.66
CA VAL A 62 -12.37 -23.39 -1.29
C VAL A 62 -13.70 -22.95 -0.70
N TYR A 63 -14.63 -22.54 -1.55
CA TYR A 63 -16.03 -22.31 -1.18
C TYR A 63 -16.85 -23.56 -1.46
N VAL A 64 -17.67 -23.98 -0.50
CA VAL A 64 -18.63 -25.08 -0.66
C VAL A 64 -20.02 -24.54 -0.31
N GLY A 65 -20.88 -24.40 -1.32
CA GLY A 65 -22.19 -23.77 -1.18
C GLY A 65 -22.91 -23.70 -2.52
N ASP A 66 -23.80 -22.71 -2.67
CA ASP A 66 -24.60 -22.53 -3.89
C ASP A 66 -23.72 -22.26 -5.13
N ALA A 67 -24.22 -22.58 -6.33
CA ALA A 67 -23.45 -22.50 -7.56
C ALA A 67 -23.21 -21.05 -8.05
N SER A 68 -23.86 -20.06 -7.44
CA SER A 68 -23.80 -18.65 -7.84
C SER A 68 -23.21 -17.75 -6.74
N PRO A 69 -21.92 -17.90 -6.38
CA PRO A 69 -21.29 -16.96 -5.46
C PRO A 69 -21.07 -15.61 -6.13
N GLU A 70 -21.58 -14.54 -5.52
CA GLU A 70 -21.28 -13.15 -5.90
C GLU A 70 -20.21 -12.59 -4.97
N VAL A 71 -19.18 -11.96 -5.55
CA VAL A 71 -18.12 -11.27 -4.81
C VAL A 71 -18.14 -9.81 -5.23
N GLU A 72 -18.46 -8.94 -4.28
CA GLU A 72 -18.45 -7.49 -4.46
C GLU A 72 -17.34 -6.89 -3.58
N ALA A 73 -16.58 -5.97 -4.16
CA ALA A 73 -15.56 -5.22 -3.45
C ALA A 73 -15.81 -3.73 -3.64
N THR A 74 -16.09 -3.04 -2.53
CA THR A 74 -16.37 -1.60 -2.51
C THR A 74 -15.34 -0.91 -1.62
N VAL A 75 -14.75 0.17 -2.13
CA VAL A 75 -13.78 0.97 -1.38
C VAL A 75 -14.28 2.41 -1.32
N GLU A 76 -14.33 2.95 -0.10
CA GLU A 76 -14.66 4.33 0.18
C GLU A 76 -13.39 5.08 0.61
N MET A 77 -13.05 6.15 -0.10
CA MET A 77 -11.97 7.06 0.30
C MET A 77 -12.56 8.37 0.80
N ARG A 78 -12.20 8.75 2.03
CA ARG A 78 -12.58 10.04 2.61
C ARG A 78 -11.36 10.93 2.76
N ARG A 79 -11.43 12.14 2.21
CA ARG A 79 -10.41 13.16 2.50
C ARG A 79 -10.54 13.58 3.96
N MET A 80 -9.47 13.41 4.72
CA MET A 80 -9.40 13.98 6.07
C MET A 80 -8.98 15.45 5.99
N GLU A 81 -9.61 16.31 6.78
CA GLU A 81 -9.12 17.67 6.98
C GLU A 81 -7.67 17.63 7.49
N GLN A 82 -6.84 18.57 7.02
CA GLN A 82 -5.48 18.69 7.50
C GLN A 82 -5.50 19.04 8.99
N VAL A 83 -5.24 18.04 9.83
CA VAL A 83 -4.95 18.29 11.24
C VAL A 83 -3.68 19.14 11.28
N ASP A 84 -3.79 20.36 11.81
CA ASP A 84 -2.63 21.22 12.02
C ASP A 84 -1.63 20.51 12.94
N ARG A 85 -0.57 19.97 12.33
CA ARG A 85 0.46 19.20 13.04
C ARG A 85 1.34 20.09 13.92
N SER A 86 1.19 21.42 13.86
CA SER A 86 1.92 22.37 14.71
C SER A 86 1.62 22.17 16.20
N LEU A 87 0.43 21.63 16.54
CA LEU A 87 0.02 21.34 17.91
C LEU A 87 0.50 19.99 18.45
N SER A 88 1.20 19.19 17.63
CA SER A 88 1.78 17.90 18.06
C SER A 88 3.26 18.03 18.40
N GLU A 89 3.57 18.71 19.50
CA GLU A 89 4.89 18.61 20.14
C GLU A 89 5.04 17.22 20.78
N ARG A 90 5.25 16.19 19.94
CA ARG A 90 5.82 14.92 20.39
C ARG A 90 7.31 14.97 20.11
N PRO A 91 8.20 14.70 21.09
CA PRO A 91 9.63 14.68 20.84
C PRO A 91 9.91 13.71 19.70
N ARG A 92 10.60 14.21 18.67
CA ARG A 92 10.96 13.46 17.47
C ARG A 92 11.71 12.19 17.91
N ARG A 93 11.00 11.06 18.00
CA ARG A 93 11.67 9.76 18.03
C ARG A 93 12.41 9.69 16.70
N ARG A 94 13.75 9.67 16.79
CA ARG A 94 14.61 9.38 15.64
C ARG A 94 13.98 8.22 14.90
N HIS A 95 13.47 8.48 13.69
CA HIS A 95 13.09 7.41 12.78
C HIS A 95 14.35 6.59 12.56
N GLN A 96 14.40 5.39 13.15
CA GLN A 96 15.17 4.34 12.52
C GLN A 96 14.39 4.02 11.25
N PRO A 97 15.01 4.08 10.05
CA PRO A 97 14.37 3.53 8.88
C PRO A 97 14.03 2.07 9.18
N ILE A 98 12.83 1.62 8.79
CA ILE A 98 12.52 0.19 8.76
C ILE A 98 13.58 -0.41 7.83
N ALA A 99 14.55 -1.12 8.41
CA ALA A 99 15.61 -1.76 7.64
C ALA A 99 14.99 -2.87 6.81
N VAL A 100 14.71 -2.58 5.53
CA VAL A 100 14.41 -3.59 4.50
C VAL A 100 15.67 -4.11 3.81
N ASP A 101 16.86 -3.62 4.20
CA ASP A 101 18.14 -4.19 3.77
C ASP A 101 18.68 -5.19 4.79
N LEU A 102 18.31 -6.47 4.64
CA LEU A 102 18.97 -7.57 5.37
C LEU A 102 19.52 -8.68 4.46
N ILE A 103 19.61 -8.48 3.14
CA ILE A 103 20.15 -9.54 2.25
C ILE A 103 21.41 -9.11 1.46
N ALA A 104 21.78 -7.83 1.41
CA ALA A 104 22.88 -7.40 0.53
C ALA A 104 24.29 -7.39 1.18
N THR A 105 24.42 -7.40 2.50
CA THR A 105 25.74 -7.12 3.13
C THR A 105 26.62 -8.37 3.32
N GLU A 106 26.07 -9.59 3.27
CA GLU A 106 26.85 -10.82 3.51
C GLU A 106 27.60 -11.34 2.28
N LEU A 107 27.22 -10.94 1.05
CA LEU A 107 27.89 -11.42 -0.15
C LEU A 107 29.26 -10.76 -0.39
N ALA A 108 29.47 -9.54 0.11
CA ALA A 108 30.74 -8.82 -0.05
C ALA A 108 31.84 -9.32 0.92
N ALA A 109 31.47 -9.91 2.06
CA ALA A 109 32.44 -10.36 3.06
C ALA A 109 33.04 -11.74 2.76
N GLN A 110 32.35 -12.60 2.00
CA GLN A 110 32.86 -13.94 1.66
C GLN A 110 33.89 -13.96 0.51
N GLN A 111 33.96 -12.91 -0.32
CA GLN A 111 34.93 -12.85 -1.43
C GLN A 111 36.35 -12.39 -1.05
N GLN A 112 36.59 -11.95 0.19
CA GLN A 112 37.94 -11.62 0.68
C GLN A 112 38.62 -12.76 1.46
N GLN A 113 37.99 -13.94 1.55
CA GLN A 113 38.58 -15.13 2.18
C GLN A 113 38.83 -16.29 1.20
N GLN A 114 38.88 -16.01 -0.11
CA GLN A 114 39.39 -16.96 -1.12
C GLN A 114 40.59 -16.38 -1.87
#